data_AF-A0A9Q1IVS1-F1
#
_entry.id   AF-A0A9Q1IVS1-F1
#
_cell.length_a   1.000
_cell.length_b   1.000
_cell.length_c   1.000
_cell.angle_alpha   90.00
_cell.angle_beta   90.00
_cell.angle_gamma   90.00
#
_symmetry.space_group_name_H-M   'P 1'
#
loop_
_entity.id
_entity.type
_entity.pdbx_description
1 polymer ?
#
loop_
_entity_poly.entity_id
_entity_poly.type
_entity_poly.pdbx_seq_one_letter_code
_entity_poly.pdbx_strand_id
1 'polypeptide(L)'
;MHFTGDENCFWEIKKDPLSQVMTTFMCLVSHKREGPFQKLKNCYVYKNMLQIKLEDLKSRLYIIAAAQAAILQPPATSVWDYMDRLITVGVYGPKHIHPSFKAICVIFCHNEIPLKLLFSDMKRGNKNLPPLVLQLWGKHEFNLNSLKDLKVVITPVDTKFEVKAADQVKEVSQDHLKTGQVLRLPFELSKANSGEMVAFKLGVNVKDSDGFQLAHFHVLSPEATPRRSEKLGQKRLDKRREAPRSTPIPEETAPQFPNFEDRSVNVQWYGVALKAVFRQPRVEYLLEYFKGDTVALLSRKTVRSLGQSKVKEWYIGFLRGRVGLVHSKNIKVITRDQVIDFSGVKVTTQALLDNITLPFKKLTYMYSGIQTLITEHISSWRAFSEALGYSNLLLEEITWKHAETEPEKVACVLEKLKEDCHTEKRRRKFQHELIIGLLKMDCQDLVAHLTQNTVILSAAVELGYRWRELAERLGKLSSAQIAGYEAPHQSKNGEVSPQSMWKPAYDFLYTWSLRYGEGYKDMIQDLHLALDKMKTPVTRQWRQITGALITVNCMEILHVSAFPTQ
;
A
#
# COMPACT_ATOMS: atom_id res chain seq x y z
N MET A 1 -26.35 -10.13 17.87
CA MET A 1 -24.89 -10.32 17.74
C MET A 1 -24.21 -9.42 18.74
N HIS A 2 -23.41 -9.99 19.65
CA HIS A 2 -22.51 -9.23 20.50
C HIS A 2 -21.31 -8.82 19.64
N PHE A 3 -21.19 -7.54 19.31
CA PHE A 3 -19.94 -6.99 18.80
C PHE A 3 -19.13 -6.51 20.00
N THR A 4 -18.08 -7.22 20.34
CA THR A 4 -16.99 -6.72 21.18
C THR A 4 -16.01 -6.01 20.24
N GLY A 5 -16.17 -4.69 20.13
CA GLY A 5 -15.07 -3.85 19.65
C GLY A 5 -14.13 -3.65 20.82
N ASP A 6 -12.96 -4.30 20.79
CA ASP A 6 -11.91 -4.10 21.79
C ASP A 6 -11.21 -2.77 21.51
N GLU A 7 -11.87 -1.66 21.83
CA GLU A 7 -11.20 -0.38 22.00
C GLU A 7 -10.82 -0.23 23.48
N ASN A 8 -9.52 -0.39 23.77
CA ASN A 8 -8.98 -0.13 25.10
C ASN A 8 -9.19 1.34 25.45
N CYS A 9 -10.10 1.60 26.38
CA CYS A 9 -10.34 2.93 26.94
C CYS A 9 -9.20 3.26 27.94
N PHE A 10 -8.31 4.18 27.58
CA PHE A 10 -7.15 4.58 28.41
C PHE A 10 -7.48 5.69 29.41
N TRP A 11 -8.64 5.57 30.05
CA TRP A 11 -9.11 6.51 31.05
C TRP A 11 -9.83 5.75 32.17
N GLU A 12 -9.40 5.97 33.41
CA GLU A 12 -10.01 5.37 34.59
C GLU A 12 -10.56 6.48 35.49
N ILE A 13 -11.72 6.23 36.12
CA ILE A 13 -12.16 7.11 37.21
C ILE A 13 -11.26 6.81 38.40
N LYS A 14 -10.73 7.85 39.04
CA LYS A 14 -9.87 7.71 40.21
C LYS A 14 -10.56 6.84 41.26
N LYS A 15 -9.78 6.03 41.97
CA LYS A 15 -10.32 5.07 42.96
C LYS A 15 -10.82 5.71 44.25
N ASP A 16 -10.70 7.03 44.38
CA ASP A 16 -11.18 7.72 45.57
C ASP A 16 -12.73 7.73 45.60
N PRO A 17 -13.34 7.67 46.81
CA PRO A 17 -14.79 7.59 46.95
C PRO A 17 -15.56 8.74 46.30
N LEU A 18 -14.97 9.94 46.26
CA LEU A 18 -15.61 11.12 45.68
C LEU A 18 -15.72 10.98 44.16
N SER A 19 -14.62 10.64 43.48
CA SER A 19 -14.59 10.47 42.03
C SER A 19 -15.54 9.37 41.54
N GLN A 20 -15.60 8.24 42.26
CA GLN A 20 -16.48 7.10 41.93
C GLN A 20 -17.97 7.42 42.10
N VAL A 21 -18.33 8.23 43.09
CA VAL A 21 -19.73 8.65 43.31
C VAL A 21 -20.14 9.76 42.35
N MET A 22 -19.24 10.71 42.07
CA MET A 22 -19.56 11.90 41.31
C MET A 22 -19.50 11.71 39.80
N THR A 23 -18.72 10.75 39.30
CA THR A 23 -18.44 10.60 37.86
C THR A 23 -19.09 9.36 37.29
N THR A 24 -19.75 9.51 36.15
CA THR A 24 -20.33 8.40 35.40
C THR A 24 -19.89 8.46 33.94
N PHE A 25 -19.62 7.30 33.34
CA PHE A 25 -19.43 7.20 31.90
C PHE A 25 -20.77 7.11 31.19
N MET A 26 -20.87 7.78 30.05
CA MET A 26 -21.99 7.68 29.14
C MET A 26 -21.50 7.37 27.73
N CYS A 27 -22.23 6.49 27.05
CA CYS A 27 -22.05 6.25 25.63
C CYS A 27 -23.01 7.13 24.84
N LEU A 28 -22.48 7.80 23.83
CA LEU A 28 -23.20 8.63 22.88
C LEU A 28 -23.10 8.01 21.50
N VAL A 29 -24.20 7.97 20.75
CA VAL A 29 -24.26 7.42 19.39
C VAL A 29 -24.82 8.44 18.41
N SER A 30 -24.27 8.49 17.20
CA SER A 30 -24.77 9.32 16.11
C SER A 30 -24.63 8.60 14.77
N HIS A 31 -25.49 8.97 13.82
CA HIS A 31 -25.44 8.53 12.42
C HIS A 31 -24.59 9.47 11.54
N LYS A 32 -24.16 10.62 12.09
CA LYS A 32 -23.28 11.61 11.46
C LYS A 32 -22.10 11.89 12.38
N ARG A 33 -20.90 12.07 11.82
CA ARG A 33 -19.67 12.33 12.57
C ARG A 33 -19.77 13.52 13.53
N GLU A 34 -20.54 14.54 13.16
CA GLU A 34 -20.68 15.80 13.90
C GLU A 34 -21.94 15.84 14.78
N GLY A 35 -22.70 14.74 14.86
CA GLY A 35 -23.95 14.68 15.61
C GLY A 35 -25.20 14.98 14.76
N PRO A 36 -26.40 15.05 15.38
CA PRO A 36 -26.63 15.05 16.83
C PRO A 36 -26.39 13.69 17.50
N PHE A 37 -25.77 13.71 18.67
CA PHE A 37 -25.49 12.52 19.48
C PHE A 37 -26.64 12.22 20.43
N GLN A 38 -26.96 10.93 20.59
CA GLN A 38 -27.99 10.42 21.50
C GLN A 38 -27.37 9.50 22.54
N LYS A 39 -27.87 9.57 23.79
CA LYS A 39 -27.39 8.71 24.87
C LYS A 39 -27.89 7.27 24.68
N LEU A 40 -26.97 6.31 24.69
CA LEU A 40 -27.28 4.89 24.69
C LEU A 40 -27.73 4.45 26.09
N LYS A 41 -28.81 3.66 26.15
CA LYS A 41 -29.36 3.13 27.40
C LYS A 41 -28.56 1.94 27.96
N ASN A 42 -27.95 1.15 27.08
CA ASN A 42 -27.27 -0.11 27.41
C ASN A 42 -25.77 -0.02 27.13
N CYS A 43 -25.05 0.65 28.03
CA CYS A 43 -23.60 0.86 27.99
C CYS A 43 -23.01 0.47 29.34
N TYR A 44 -22.05 -0.44 29.34
CA TYR A 44 -21.37 -0.93 30.53
C TYR A 44 -19.86 -0.75 30.35
N VAL A 45 -19.21 -0.12 31.33
CA VAL A 45 -17.76 0.03 31.36
C VAL A 45 -17.20 -0.96 32.36
N TYR A 46 -16.32 -1.83 31.92
CA TYR A 46 -15.60 -2.74 32.79
C TYR A 46 -14.10 -2.60 32.56
N LYS A 47 -13.40 -2.07 33.56
CA LYS A 47 -11.97 -1.71 33.46
C LYS A 47 -11.74 -0.80 32.24
N ASN A 48 -10.95 -1.27 31.28
CA ASN A 48 -10.59 -0.64 30.03
C ASN A 48 -11.53 -1.02 28.85
N MET A 49 -12.58 -1.80 29.08
CA MET A 49 -13.49 -2.24 28.02
C MET A 49 -14.85 -1.56 28.10
N LEU A 50 -15.29 -1.02 26.96
CA LEU A 50 -16.62 -0.43 26.78
C LEU A 50 -17.53 -1.43 26.07
N GLN A 51 -18.48 -2.01 26.80
CA GLN A 51 -19.45 -2.93 26.24
C GLN A 51 -20.78 -2.22 25.95
N ILE A 52 -21.21 -2.27 24.69
CA ILE A 52 -22.42 -1.58 24.23
C ILE A 52 -23.34 -2.58 23.56
N LYS A 53 -24.63 -2.51 23.89
CA LYS A 53 -25.67 -3.22 23.13
C LYS A 53 -26.33 -2.24 22.17
N LEU A 54 -26.04 -2.40 20.88
CA LEU A 54 -26.65 -1.63 19.81
C LEU A 54 -28.03 -2.23 19.46
N GLU A 55 -29.07 -1.39 19.47
CA GLU A 55 -30.43 -1.79 19.10
C GLU A 55 -30.66 -1.76 17.58
N ASP A 56 -29.85 -0.98 16.84
CA ASP A 56 -29.93 -0.79 15.38
C ASP A 56 -28.52 -0.86 14.77
N LEU A 57 -28.36 -1.62 13.69
CA LEU A 57 -27.09 -1.83 12.97
C LEU A 57 -27.17 -1.17 11.59
N LYS A 58 -27.08 0.16 11.57
CA LYS A 58 -26.98 0.94 10.33
C LYS A 58 -25.55 1.00 9.83
N SER A 59 -25.39 1.20 8.52
CA SER A 59 -24.10 1.18 7.81
C SER A 59 -23.11 2.27 8.23
N ARG A 60 -23.53 3.28 9.01
CA ARG A 60 -22.67 4.35 9.55
C ARG A 60 -23.11 4.72 10.96
N LEU A 61 -22.34 4.27 11.95
CA LEU A 61 -22.54 4.57 13.36
C LEU A 61 -21.24 5.17 13.93
N TYR A 62 -21.37 6.29 14.62
CA TYR A 62 -20.30 6.95 15.36
C TYR A 62 -20.63 6.84 16.84
N ILE A 63 -19.74 6.24 17.62
CA ILE A 63 -19.91 6.00 19.05
C ILE A 63 -18.82 6.79 19.78
N ILE A 64 -19.19 7.47 20.86
CA ILE A 64 -18.27 8.24 21.71
C ILE A 64 -18.55 7.87 23.17
N ALA A 65 -17.49 7.59 23.92
CA ALA A 65 -17.56 7.55 25.38
C ALA A 65 -17.26 8.94 25.95
N ALA A 66 -18.13 9.43 26.83
CA ALA A 66 -17.93 10.68 27.55
C ALA A 66 -18.05 10.45 29.05
N ALA A 67 -17.21 11.12 29.84
CA ALA A 67 -17.33 11.15 31.28
C ALA A 67 -18.15 12.39 31.68
N GLN A 68 -19.10 12.21 32.60
CA GLN A 68 -19.91 13.28 33.14
C GLN A 68 -19.84 13.24 34.67
N ALA A 69 -19.49 14.38 35.29
CA ALA A 69 -19.66 14.57 36.72
C ALA A 69 -21.07 15.09 37.02
N ALA A 70 -21.72 14.57 38.06
CA ALA A 70 -23.04 15.01 38.51
C ALA A 70 -22.98 16.44 39.07
N ILE A 71 -21.99 16.72 39.92
CA ILE A 71 -21.70 18.03 40.52
C ILE A 71 -20.18 18.15 40.69
N LEU A 72 -19.59 19.27 40.25
CA LEU A 72 -18.18 19.58 40.51
C LEU A 72 -18.06 20.20 41.90
N GLN A 73 -17.36 19.53 42.82
CA GLN A 73 -17.08 20.07 44.15
C GLN A 73 -15.65 20.63 44.22
N PRO A 74 -15.45 21.86 44.73
CA PRO A 74 -14.11 22.42 44.96
C PRO A 74 -13.26 21.46 45.81
N PRO A 75 -11.98 21.22 45.46
CA PRO A 75 -11.13 22.00 44.55
C PRO A 75 -11.21 21.56 43.07
N ALA A 76 -12.07 20.60 42.70
CA ALA A 76 -12.18 20.16 41.31
C ALA A 76 -12.79 21.26 40.44
N THR A 77 -12.12 21.53 39.32
CA THR A 77 -12.53 22.54 38.33
C THR A 77 -13.07 21.89 37.06
N SER A 78 -12.75 20.61 36.84
CA SER A 78 -13.16 19.84 35.67
C SER A 78 -13.44 18.38 36.03
N VAL A 79 -14.23 17.69 35.20
CA VAL A 79 -14.40 16.22 35.26
C VAL A 79 -13.03 15.52 35.14
N TRP A 80 -12.05 16.17 34.50
CA TRP A 80 -10.67 15.69 34.41
C TRP A 80 -10.04 15.43 35.78
N ASP A 81 -10.40 16.18 36.81
CA ASP A 81 -9.83 16.05 38.15
C ASP A 81 -10.27 14.76 38.86
N TYR A 82 -11.36 14.14 38.39
CA TYR A 82 -11.87 12.86 38.89
C TYR A 82 -11.36 11.65 38.06
N MET A 83 -10.48 11.87 37.10
CA MET A 83 -10.01 10.84 36.17
C MET A 83 -8.49 10.71 36.17
N ASP A 84 -8.00 9.47 36.05
CA ASP A 84 -6.62 9.18 35.69
C ASP A 84 -6.53 9.08 34.18
N ARG A 85 -5.74 9.97 33.57
CA ARG A 85 -5.52 10.00 32.12
C ARG A 85 -4.04 9.86 31.81
N LEU A 86 -3.77 8.84 31.02
CA LEU A 86 -2.47 8.59 30.44
C LEU A 86 -2.31 9.43 29.17
N ILE A 87 -1.26 10.24 29.13
CA ILE A 87 -0.86 10.98 27.93
C ILE A 87 0.38 10.33 27.37
N THR A 88 0.39 10.13 26.05
CA THR A 88 1.55 9.62 25.35
C THR A 88 2.09 10.67 24.38
N VAL A 89 3.38 10.95 24.48
CA VAL A 89 4.09 11.88 23.59
C VAL A 89 4.95 11.06 22.64
N GLY A 90 4.63 11.10 21.35
CA GLY A 90 5.43 10.50 20.28
C GLY A 90 6.31 11.55 19.60
N VAL A 91 7.58 11.26 19.40
CA VAL A 91 8.49 12.14 18.64
C VAL A 91 8.70 11.54 17.25
N TYR A 92 8.39 12.31 16.23
CA TYR A 92 8.51 11.90 14.83
C TYR A 92 9.56 12.74 14.10
N GLY A 93 10.28 12.14 13.17
CA GLY A 93 11.19 12.87 12.29
C GLY A 93 11.50 12.13 11.00
N PRO A 94 12.37 12.68 10.13
CA PRO A 94 12.76 12.01 8.89
C PRO A 94 13.49 10.69 9.18
N LYS A 95 13.49 9.76 8.20
CA LYS A 95 14.25 8.49 8.26
C LYS A 95 15.77 8.72 8.37
N HIS A 96 16.26 9.83 7.83
CA HIS A 96 17.68 10.22 7.89
C HIS A 96 17.80 11.68 8.31
N ILE A 97 18.79 12.00 9.15
CA ILE A 97 19.04 13.37 9.57
C ILE A 97 19.66 14.19 8.42
N HIS A 98 19.08 15.37 8.19
CA HIS A 98 19.56 16.36 7.22
C HIS A 98 20.09 17.61 7.93
N PRO A 99 20.89 18.48 7.28
CA PRO A 99 21.39 19.70 7.90
C PRO A 99 20.28 20.64 8.40
N SER A 100 19.10 20.56 7.80
CA SER A 100 17.87 21.18 8.30
C SER A 100 16.70 20.23 8.08
N PHE A 101 15.87 20.04 9.10
CA PHE A 101 14.67 19.19 9.04
C PHE A 101 13.66 19.58 10.12
N LYS A 102 12.47 18.98 10.07
CA LYS A 102 11.44 19.14 11.09
C LYS A 102 11.27 17.85 11.89
N ALA A 103 11.33 17.98 13.21
CA ALA A 103 10.83 16.95 14.12
C ALA A 103 9.43 17.37 14.60
N ILE A 104 8.57 16.41 14.91
CA ILE A 104 7.20 16.67 15.33
C ILE A 104 6.94 15.90 16.61
N CYS A 105 6.68 16.63 17.70
CA CYS A 105 6.11 16.00 18.88
C CYS A 105 4.60 15.91 18.69
N VAL A 106 4.04 14.73 18.91
CA VAL A 106 2.62 14.47 18.80
C VAL A 106 2.12 14.01 20.16
N ILE A 107 1.07 14.67 20.67
CA ILE A 107 0.44 14.33 21.93
C ILE A 107 -0.80 13.48 21.62
N PHE A 108 -0.82 12.27 22.16
CA PHE A 108 -1.91 11.31 22.08
C PHE A 108 -2.54 11.14 23.46
N CYS A 109 -3.87 11.04 23.50
CA CYS A 109 -4.62 10.66 24.70
C CYS A 109 -4.90 9.14 24.73
N HIS A 110 -4.09 8.35 24.01
CA HIS A 110 -4.16 6.90 23.88
C HIS A 110 -2.77 6.33 23.55
N ASN A 111 -2.57 5.03 23.76
CA ASN A 111 -1.26 4.38 23.54
C ASN A 111 -1.06 3.84 22.11
N GLU A 112 -2.12 3.74 21.30
CA GLU A 112 -2.03 3.27 19.92
C GLU A 112 -1.40 4.30 18.98
N ILE A 113 -0.08 4.41 19.02
CA ILE A 113 0.69 5.41 18.26
C ILE A 113 1.13 4.82 16.92
N PRO A 114 0.84 5.48 15.78
CA PRO A 114 1.26 4.98 14.48
C PRO A 114 2.78 5.10 14.30
N LEU A 115 3.43 4.10 13.71
CA LEU A 115 4.88 4.11 13.44
C LEU A 115 5.28 5.15 12.38
N LYS A 116 4.34 5.53 11.51
CA LYS A 116 4.52 6.53 10.45
C LYS A 116 3.48 7.63 10.60
N LEU A 117 3.91 8.88 10.47
CA LEU A 117 3.04 10.05 10.51
C LEU A 117 3.09 10.77 9.16
N LEU A 118 1.93 10.90 8.50
CA LEU A 118 1.77 11.78 7.35
C LEU A 118 1.63 13.21 7.86
N PHE A 119 2.61 14.05 7.54
CA PHE A 119 2.60 15.45 7.95
C PHE A 119 2.53 16.38 6.74
N SER A 120 1.49 17.21 6.72
CA SER A 120 1.34 18.34 5.81
C SER A 120 1.36 19.63 6.64
N ASP A 121 2.34 20.49 6.43
CA ASP A 121 2.43 21.78 7.13
C ASP A 121 1.38 22.75 6.58
N MET A 122 0.21 22.80 7.22
CA MET A 122 -0.89 23.68 6.79
C MET A 122 -0.57 25.17 6.97
N LYS A 123 0.47 25.54 7.74
CA LYS A 123 0.81 26.94 8.03
C LYS A 123 1.71 27.59 6.96
N ARG A 124 2.38 26.80 6.09
CA ARG A 124 3.02 27.32 4.88
C ARG A 124 2.07 27.07 3.71
N GLY A 125 1.60 28.13 3.04
CA GLY A 125 0.67 28.08 1.90
C GLY A 125 1.14 27.33 0.64
N ASN A 126 2.13 26.43 0.73
CA ASN A 126 2.58 25.56 -0.36
C ASN A 126 1.74 24.28 -0.40
N LYS A 127 0.59 24.36 -1.07
CA LYS A 127 -0.35 23.24 -1.28
C LYS A 127 0.13 22.15 -2.28
N ASN A 128 1.40 22.20 -2.72
CA ASN A 128 1.90 21.42 -3.87
C ASN A 128 3.02 20.42 -3.53
N LEU A 129 3.34 20.20 -2.26
CA LEU A 129 4.32 19.17 -1.87
C LEU A 129 3.60 17.95 -1.29
N PRO A 130 4.00 16.72 -1.66
CA PRO A 130 3.44 15.52 -1.05
C PRO A 130 3.68 15.54 0.46
N PRO A 131 2.75 15.01 1.28
CA PRO A 131 2.90 14.96 2.72
C PRO A 131 4.20 14.23 3.10
N LEU A 132 4.99 14.81 3.99
CA LEU A 132 6.21 14.16 4.47
C LEU A 132 5.81 12.98 5.35
N VAL A 133 6.34 11.80 5.01
CA VAL A 133 6.22 10.61 5.84
C VAL A 133 7.31 10.67 6.90
N LEU A 134 6.93 10.92 8.14
CA LEU A 134 7.84 10.92 9.29
C LEU A 134 7.76 9.59 10.03
N GLN A 135 8.87 9.16 10.61
CA GLN A 135 8.98 7.93 11.40
C GLN A 135 9.03 8.27 12.88
N LEU A 136 8.42 7.40 13.70
CA LEU A 136 8.50 7.50 15.16
C LEU A 136 9.94 7.22 15.61
N TRP A 137 10.57 8.20 16.24
CA TRP A 137 11.90 8.08 16.87
C TRP A 137 11.80 7.53 18.29
N GLY A 138 10.70 7.79 18.98
CA GLY A 138 10.44 7.28 20.32
C GLY A 138 9.13 7.80 20.89
N LYS A 139 8.67 7.19 21.97
CA LYS A 139 7.47 7.59 22.70
C LYS A 139 7.70 7.58 24.21
N HIS A 140 6.91 8.36 24.93
CA HIS A 140 6.92 8.39 26.38
C HIS A 140 5.51 8.59 26.93
N GLU A 141 5.20 7.89 28.02
CA GLU A 141 3.89 7.88 28.66
C GLU A 141 3.99 8.53 30.04
N PHE A 142 3.06 9.40 30.39
CA PHE A 142 2.98 10.01 31.71
C PHE A 142 1.52 10.32 32.08
N ASN A 143 1.24 10.40 33.38
CA ASN A 143 -0.10 10.73 33.89
C ASN A 143 -0.25 12.24 34.09
N LEU A 144 -1.36 12.78 33.60
CA LEU A 144 -1.71 14.20 33.82
C LEU A 144 -2.87 14.30 34.82
N ASN A 145 -2.52 14.52 36.09
CA ASN A 145 -3.45 14.45 37.22
C ASN A 145 -4.45 15.61 37.32
N SER A 146 -4.13 16.74 36.68
CA SER A 146 -4.98 17.95 36.64
C SER A 146 -4.92 18.58 35.27
N LEU A 147 -6.03 19.13 34.81
CA LEU A 147 -6.10 19.80 33.51
C LEU A 147 -5.40 21.17 33.57
N LYS A 148 -4.19 21.26 33.04
CA LYS A 148 -3.41 22.50 32.92
C LYS A 148 -2.89 22.69 31.51
N ASP A 149 -2.49 23.92 31.18
CA ASP A 149 -1.78 24.17 29.92
C ASP A 149 -0.40 23.50 29.99
N LEU A 150 0.06 22.97 28.85
CA LEU A 150 1.34 22.28 28.75
C LEU A 150 2.31 23.07 27.87
N LYS A 151 3.58 23.08 28.27
CA LYS A 151 4.70 23.62 27.51
C LYS A 151 5.63 22.48 27.13
N VAL A 152 5.75 22.23 25.83
CA VAL A 152 6.67 21.23 25.27
C VAL A 152 7.92 21.93 24.75
N VAL A 153 9.07 21.51 25.26
CA VAL A 153 10.40 22.00 24.88
C VAL A 153 11.21 20.82 24.39
N ILE A 154 11.91 20.99 23.27
CA ILE A 154 12.88 20.00 22.80
C ILE A 154 14.29 20.58 22.82
N THR A 155 15.27 19.75 23.15
CA THR A 155 16.66 20.17 23.30
C THR A 155 17.56 19.11 22.67
N PRO A 156 18.23 19.42 21.55
CA PRO A 156 19.29 18.58 21.02
C PRO A 156 20.45 18.51 22.01
N VAL A 157 20.88 17.30 22.37
CA VAL A 157 21.95 17.05 23.35
C VAL A 157 23.19 16.55 22.61
N ASP A 158 24.37 17.00 23.06
CA ASP A 158 25.68 16.60 22.52
C ASP A 158 25.83 16.81 21.00
N THR A 159 25.22 17.87 20.46
CA THR A 159 25.23 18.13 19.03
C THR A 159 25.23 19.62 18.68
N LYS A 160 25.58 19.93 17.43
CA LYS A 160 25.55 21.29 16.87
C LYS A 160 24.23 21.62 16.17
N PHE A 161 23.18 20.85 16.45
CA PHE A 161 21.83 21.17 16.02
C PHE A 161 21.20 22.15 17.00
N GLU A 162 20.56 23.17 16.45
CA GLU A 162 19.82 24.16 17.18
C GLU A 162 18.36 24.13 16.73
N VAL A 163 17.46 24.33 17.69
CA VAL A 163 16.04 24.54 17.42
C VAL A 163 15.86 26.02 17.07
N LYS A 164 15.10 26.29 16.03
CA LYS A 164 14.82 27.66 15.61
C LYS A 164 14.16 28.46 16.75
N ALA A 165 14.53 29.73 16.90
CA ALA A 165 14.03 30.59 17.99
C ALA A 165 12.49 30.62 18.11
N ALA A 166 11.77 30.60 16.97
CA ALA A 166 10.30 30.59 16.93
C ALA A 166 9.66 29.26 17.39
N ASP A 167 10.44 28.19 17.51
CA ASP A 167 9.98 26.85 17.85
C ASP A 167 10.53 26.36 19.21
N GLN A 168 11.19 27.22 19.98
CA GLN A 168 11.83 26.82 21.25
C GLN A 168 10.84 26.25 22.29
N VAL A 169 9.62 26.79 22.32
CA VAL A 169 8.55 26.34 23.22
C VAL A 169 7.26 26.21 22.42
N LYS A 170 6.57 25.07 22.57
CA LYS A 170 5.23 24.86 22.02
C LYS A 170 4.22 24.74 23.14
N GLU A 171 3.23 25.63 23.14
CA GLU A 171 2.16 25.65 24.12
C GLU A 171 0.95 24.87 23.65
N VAL A 172 0.33 24.16 24.58
CA VAL A 172 -0.87 23.35 24.38
C VAL A 172 -1.89 23.78 25.42
N SER A 173 -3.00 24.33 24.96
CA SER A 173 -4.06 24.80 25.86
C SER A 173 -4.88 23.65 26.44
N GLN A 174 -5.46 23.87 27.61
CA GLN A 174 -6.41 22.96 28.25
C GLN A 174 -7.56 22.57 27.34
N ASP A 175 -8.08 23.49 26.51
CA ASP A 175 -9.20 23.20 25.62
C ASP A 175 -8.82 22.17 24.55
N HIS A 176 -7.60 22.23 24.02
CA HIS A 176 -7.10 21.22 23.10
C HIS A 176 -7.01 19.85 23.77
N LEU A 177 -6.58 19.78 25.03
CA LEU A 177 -6.54 18.55 25.82
C LEU A 177 -7.94 17.99 26.11
N LYS A 178 -8.92 18.85 26.44
CA LYS A 178 -10.33 18.45 26.66
C LYS A 178 -10.92 17.75 25.44
N THR A 179 -10.60 18.21 24.24
CA THR A 179 -11.15 17.61 23.00
C THR A 179 -10.62 16.22 22.69
N GLY A 180 -9.53 15.78 23.34
CA GLY A 180 -8.89 14.48 23.07
C GLY A 180 -8.32 14.35 21.66
N GLN A 181 -8.24 15.44 20.90
CA GLN A 181 -7.68 15.43 19.54
C GLN A 181 -6.17 15.22 19.59
N VAL A 182 -5.65 14.54 18.58
CA VAL A 182 -4.20 14.35 18.40
C VAL A 182 -3.55 15.68 18.02
N LEU A 183 -2.67 16.19 18.88
CA LEU A 183 -2.02 17.50 18.70
C LEU A 183 -0.63 17.32 18.08
N ARG A 184 -0.34 18.06 17.01
CA ARG A 184 0.94 17.98 16.28
C ARG A 184 1.75 19.26 16.47
N LEU A 185 2.91 19.14 17.09
CA LEU A 185 3.79 20.24 17.47
C LEU A 185 5.10 20.16 16.65
N PRO A 186 5.21 20.90 15.53
CA PRO A 186 6.39 20.87 14.69
C PRO A 186 7.52 21.73 15.30
N PHE A 187 8.75 21.24 15.21
CA PHE A 187 9.97 21.92 15.60
C PHE A 187 10.98 21.88 14.45
N GLU A 188 11.45 23.05 14.02
CA GLU A 188 12.48 23.17 12.99
C GLU A 188 13.87 23.10 13.62
N LEU A 189 14.66 22.08 13.21
CA LEU A 189 16.05 21.90 13.61
C LEU A 189 16.99 22.23 12.47
N SER A 190 18.09 22.90 12.78
CA SER A 190 19.15 23.23 11.83
C SER A 190 20.53 23.09 12.46
N LYS A 191 21.51 22.62 11.69
CA LYS A 191 22.89 22.49 12.15
C LYS A 191 23.68 23.77 11.86
N ALA A 192 24.38 24.30 12.85
CA ALA A 192 25.13 25.55 12.72
C ALA A 192 26.35 25.45 11.77
N ASN A 193 27.02 24.28 11.68
CA ASN A 193 28.25 24.09 10.89
C ASN A 193 28.21 22.85 9.97
N SER A 194 28.97 22.91 8.86
CA SER A 194 29.06 21.89 7.78
C SER A 194 29.84 20.59 8.13
N GLY A 195 30.01 20.28 9.41
CA GLY A 195 30.72 19.07 9.88
C GLY A 195 29.97 17.76 9.63
N GLU A 196 30.59 16.63 9.97
CA GLU A 196 30.01 15.28 9.83
C GLU A 196 28.68 15.15 10.58
N MET A 197 27.72 14.49 9.93
CA MET A 197 26.35 14.33 10.41
C MET A 197 26.27 13.03 11.21
N VAL A 198 26.16 13.15 12.54
CA VAL A 198 26.15 12.02 13.47
C VAL A 198 24.80 12.00 14.19
N ALA A 199 24.31 10.80 14.49
CA ALA A 199 23.13 10.61 15.33
C ALA A 199 23.33 11.30 16.68
N PHE A 200 22.28 11.89 17.24
CA PHE A 200 22.31 12.64 18.49
C PHE A 200 21.08 12.33 19.33
N LYS A 201 21.15 12.66 20.62
CA LYS A 201 19.99 12.52 21.53
C LYS A 201 19.16 13.78 21.50
N LEU A 202 17.86 13.64 21.33
CA LEU A 202 16.91 14.73 21.45
C LEU A 202 16.17 14.59 22.80
N GLY A 203 16.45 15.51 23.71
CA GLY A 203 15.72 15.63 24.97
C GLY A 203 14.36 16.29 24.73
N VAL A 204 13.32 15.74 25.33
CA VAL A 204 11.97 16.32 25.35
C VAL A 204 11.61 16.60 26.79
N ASN A 205 11.15 17.82 27.08
CA ASN A 205 10.69 18.23 28.39
C ASN A 205 9.27 18.78 28.27
N VAL A 206 8.34 18.17 29.02
CA VAL A 206 6.95 18.60 29.13
C VAL A 206 6.76 19.22 30.50
N LYS A 207 6.36 20.49 30.51
CA LYS A 207 6.11 21.28 31.71
C LYS A 207 4.66 21.74 31.78
N ASP A 208 4.17 22.03 32.97
CA ASP A 208 2.89 22.73 33.14
C ASP A 208 3.04 24.26 32.96
N SER A 209 1.92 24.98 33.07
CA SER A 209 1.87 26.44 33.02
C SER A 209 2.79 27.12 34.05
N ASP A 210 2.95 26.48 35.21
CA ASP A 210 3.68 26.97 36.39
C ASP A 210 5.19 26.62 36.30
N GLY A 211 5.58 25.89 35.25
CA GLY A 211 6.96 25.49 34.97
C GLY A 211 7.39 24.19 35.66
N PHE A 212 6.48 23.50 36.34
CA PHE A 212 6.74 22.20 36.95
C PHE A 212 6.94 21.14 35.86
N GLN A 213 7.96 20.30 36.03
CA GLN A 213 8.30 19.27 35.06
C GLN A 213 7.39 18.05 35.23
N LEU A 214 6.59 17.77 34.20
CA LEU A 214 5.66 16.63 34.17
C LEU A 214 6.31 15.38 33.58
N ALA A 215 7.13 15.55 32.53
CA ALA A 215 7.86 14.44 31.92
C ALA A 215 9.16 14.92 31.29
N HIS A 216 10.21 14.10 31.38
CA HIS A 216 11.47 14.32 30.67
C HIS A 216 12.06 13.00 30.18
N PHE A 217 12.36 12.94 28.88
CA PHE A 217 12.88 11.75 28.24
C PHE A 217 13.77 12.11 27.05
N HIS A 218 14.55 11.14 26.60
CA HIS A 218 15.45 11.29 25.45
C HIS A 218 15.06 10.30 24.35
N VAL A 219 15.13 10.76 23.10
CA VAL A 219 15.00 9.89 21.91
C VAL A 219 16.27 9.98 21.08
N LEU A 220 16.65 8.89 20.41
CA LEU A 220 17.82 8.86 19.54
C LEU A 220 17.42 9.27 18.13
N SER A 221 18.14 10.22 17.53
CA SER A 221 17.92 10.57 16.12
C SER A 221 18.48 9.47 15.20
N PRO A 222 17.89 9.27 14.01
CA PRO A 222 18.45 8.36 13.00
C PRO A 222 19.82 8.82 12.49
N GLU A 223 20.51 7.91 11.79
CA GLU A 223 21.78 8.22 11.12
C GLU A 223 21.61 9.14 9.91
N ALA A 224 22.71 9.79 9.52
CA ALA A 224 22.75 10.66 8.35
C ALA A 224 22.74 9.87 7.04
N THR A 225 22.23 10.48 5.98
CA THR A 225 22.27 9.89 4.64
C THR A 225 23.70 9.50 4.23
N PRO A 226 23.96 8.25 3.81
CA PRO A 226 25.28 7.83 3.36
C PRO A 226 25.74 8.69 2.17
N ARG A 227 26.94 9.29 2.25
CA ARG A 227 27.50 10.10 1.15
C ARG A 227 27.76 9.21 -0.07
N ARG A 228 27.06 9.45 -1.18
CA ARG A 228 27.45 8.94 -2.50
C ARG A 228 28.75 9.64 -2.94
N SER A 229 29.89 8.98 -2.80
CA SER A 229 31.13 9.42 -3.47
C SER A 229 31.35 8.61 -4.74
N GLU A 230 31.00 9.23 -5.87
CA GLU A 230 31.54 8.87 -7.17
C GLU A 230 33.04 9.18 -7.16
N LYS A 231 33.89 8.15 -7.01
CA LYS A 231 35.25 7.99 -7.58
C LYS A 231 35.98 6.79 -6.95
N LEU A 232 35.95 5.69 -7.69
CA LEU A 232 37.10 4.84 -8.08
C LEU A 232 37.97 4.18 -6.98
N GLY A 233 37.69 2.91 -6.71
CA GLY A 233 38.43 1.81 -7.36
C GLY A 233 39.79 1.35 -6.83
N GLN A 234 40.55 2.12 -6.03
CA GLN A 234 41.97 1.75 -5.78
C GLN A 234 42.42 1.59 -4.31
N LYS A 235 41.57 1.81 -3.30
CA LYS A 235 42.01 1.83 -1.89
C LYS A 235 41.42 0.76 -0.95
N ARG A 236 40.76 -0.28 -1.49
CA ARG A 236 40.11 -1.32 -0.66
C ARG A 236 40.77 -2.69 -0.69
N LEU A 237 41.98 -2.81 -1.23
CA LEU A 237 42.76 -4.05 -1.08
C LEU A 237 43.48 -4.12 0.29
N ASP A 238 43.78 -2.98 0.92
CA ASP A 238 44.66 -2.94 2.10
C ASP A 238 43.96 -2.93 3.47
N LYS A 239 42.63 -2.85 3.53
CA LYS A 239 41.88 -2.87 4.81
C LYS A 239 41.04 -4.13 5.04
N ARG A 240 41.35 -5.22 4.33
CA ARG A 240 40.71 -6.55 4.51
C ARG A 240 41.58 -7.55 5.27
N ARG A 241 42.66 -7.11 5.90
CA ARG A 241 43.31 -7.86 6.98
C ARG A 241 42.95 -7.16 8.29
N GLU A 242 42.50 -7.94 9.26
CA GLU A 242 42.18 -7.53 10.64
C GLU A 242 40.73 -7.05 10.89
N ALA A 243 39.80 -8.00 10.80
CA ALA A 243 38.72 -8.13 11.78
C ALA A 243 38.36 -9.62 11.92
N PRO A 244 38.26 -10.17 13.15
CA PRO A 244 38.01 -11.59 13.35
C PRO A 244 36.57 -11.94 12.94
N ARG A 245 36.42 -13.02 12.17
CA ARG A 245 35.13 -13.59 11.77
C ARG A 245 34.36 -14.02 13.02
N SER A 246 33.22 -13.40 13.31
CA SER A 246 32.23 -13.98 14.20
C SER A 246 31.52 -15.12 13.46
N THR A 247 31.35 -16.24 14.15
CA THR A 247 30.61 -17.41 13.67
C THR A 247 29.13 -17.08 13.51
N PRO A 248 28.47 -17.50 12.40
CA PRO A 248 27.06 -17.25 12.22
C PRO A 248 26.24 -18.08 13.22
N ILE A 249 25.35 -17.41 13.95
CA ILE A 249 24.32 -18.04 14.76
C ILE A 249 23.38 -18.79 13.78
N PRO A 250 22.94 -20.03 14.09
CA PRO A 250 21.96 -20.73 13.25
C PRO A 250 20.65 -19.94 13.25
N GLU A 251 20.30 -19.36 12.10
CA GLU A 251 19.05 -18.61 11.93
C GLU A 251 17.83 -19.56 11.96
N GLU A 252 16.79 -19.13 12.67
CA GLU A 252 15.49 -19.78 12.74
C GLU A 252 14.91 -20.07 11.35
N THR A 253 14.29 -21.24 11.24
CA THR A 253 13.73 -21.79 10.02
C THR A 253 12.65 -20.86 9.46
N ALA A 254 12.93 -20.23 8.31
CA ALA A 254 11.99 -19.35 7.63
C ALA A 254 10.68 -20.10 7.28
N PRO A 255 9.52 -19.41 7.26
CA PRO A 255 8.29 -20.00 6.75
C PRO A 255 8.50 -20.45 5.30
N GLN A 256 8.33 -21.74 5.05
CA GLN A 256 8.47 -22.33 3.72
C GLN A 256 7.30 -21.88 2.85
N PHE A 257 7.59 -21.04 1.84
CA PHE A 257 6.65 -20.84 0.74
C PHE A 257 6.53 -22.15 -0.04
N PRO A 258 5.34 -22.50 -0.54
CA PRO A 258 5.18 -23.69 -1.36
C PRO A 258 6.03 -23.54 -2.64
N ASN A 259 6.75 -24.60 -2.99
CA ASN A 259 7.63 -24.58 -4.16
C ASN A 259 6.81 -24.73 -5.44
N PHE A 260 7.07 -23.87 -6.42
CA PHE A 260 6.48 -23.99 -7.75
C PHE A 260 7.01 -25.24 -8.45
N GLU A 261 6.11 -26.10 -8.90
CA GLU A 261 6.47 -27.30 -9.66
C GLU A 261 5.89 -27.26 -11.09
N ASP A 262 6.70 -27.67 -12.07
CA ASP A 262 6.22 -27.84 -13.44
C ASP A 262 5.45 -29.16 -13.55
N ARG A 263 4.11 -29.05 -13.64
CA ARG A 263 3.18 -30.17 -13.67
C ARG A 263 2.19 -30.00 -14.80
N SER A 264 1.53 -31.09 -15.18
CA SER A 264 0.43 -31.00 -16.16
C SER A 264 -0.79 -30.33 -15.53
N VAL A 265 -1.33 -29.33 -16.20
CA VAL A 265 -2.58 -28.68 -15.80
C VAL A 265 -3.74 -29.59 -16.18
N ASN A 266 -4.60 -29.93 -15.20
CA ASN A 266 -5.76 -30.78 -15.45
C ASN A 266 -6.88 -30.02 -16.15
N VAL A 267 -6.87 -30.05 -17.48
CA VAL A 267 -7.93 -29.47 -18.31
C VAL A 267 -9.08 -30.45 -18.45
N GLN A 268 -10.26 -30.05 -17.96
CA GLN A 268 -11.50 -30.85 -18.05
C GLN A 268 -12.26 -30.64 -19.36
N TRP A 269 -12.08 -29.48 -19.99
CA TRP A 269 -12.90 -29.04 -21.12
C TRP A 269 -12.06 -28.78 -22.35
N TYR A 270 -12.54 -29.29 -23.49
CA TYR A 270 -11.88 -29.12 -24.77
C TYR A 270 -12.84 -28.52 -25.78
N GLY A 271 -12.31 -28.03 -26.89
CA GLY A 271 -13.10 -27.43 -27.95
C GLY A 271 -12.59 -27.84 -29.31
N VAL A 272 -13.48 -28.24 -30.22
CA VAL A 272 -13.14 -28.49 -31.62
C VAL A 272 -13.42 -27.25 -32.45
N ALA A 273 -12.40 -26.76 -33.14
CA ALA A 273 -12.51 -25.60 -34.02
C ALA A 273 -13.38 -25.90 -35.25
N LEU A 274 -14.46 -25.13 -35.41
CA LEU A 274 -15.41 -25.26 -36.52
C LEU A 274 -14.95 -24.54 -37.80
N LYS A 275 -14.03 -23.58 -37.65
CA LYS A 275 -13.47 -22.75 -38.72
C LYS A 275 -11.98 -22.54 -38.49
N ALA A 276 -11.23 -22.31 -39.56
CA ALA A 276 -9.84 -21.90 -39.46
C ALA A 276 -9.75 -20.39 -39.19
N VAL A 277 -8.82 -19.98 -38.32
CA VAL A 277 -8.46 -18.59 -38.06
C VAL A 277 -6.95 -18.46 -38.09
N PHE A 278 -6.45 -17.75 -39.09
CA PHE A 278 -5.04 -17.46 -39.26
C PHE A 278 -4.65 -16.17 -38.53
N ARG A 279 -3.47 -16.16 -37.93
CA ARG A 279 -2.94 -14.95 -37.30
C ARG A 279 -2.60 -13.92 -38.38
N GLN A 280 -3.18 -12.74 -38.28
CA GLN A 280 -2.49 -11.56 -38.78
C GLN A 280 -1.37 -11.22 -37.78
N PRO A 281 -0.13 -10.93 -38.22
CA PRO A 281 1.02 -10.69 -37.33
C PRO A 281 0.81 -9.64 -36.23
N ARG A 282 -0.23 -8.79 -36.36
CA ARG A 282 -0.52 -7.64 -35.48
C ARG A 282 -1.53 -7.94 -34.36
N VAL A 283 -2.05 -9.16 -34.28
CA VAL A 283 -3.20 -9.51 -33.43
C VAL A 283 -2.73 -10.31 -32.21
N GLU A 284 -2.11 -9.64 -31.26
CA GLU A 284 -1.67 -10.24 -29.98
C GLU A 284 -2.88 -10.81 -29.20
N TYR A 285 -2.66 -11.92 -28.48
CA TYR A 285 -3.62 -12.63 -27.62
C TYR A 285 -4.84 -13.32 -28.27
N LEU A 286 -4.96 -13.36 -29.60
CA LEU A 286 -5.86 -14.32 -30.26
C LEU A 286 -5.11 -15.60 -30.61
N LEU A 287 -5.75 -16.75 -30.41
CA LEU A 287 -5.21 -18.03 -30.83
C LEU A 287 -5.43 -18.25 -32.33
N GLU A 288 -4.43 -18.88 -32.94
CA GLU A 288 -4.47 -19.39 -34.31
C GLU A 288 -4.78 -20.88 -34.27
N TYR A 289 -5.72 -21.31 -35.12
CA TYR A 289 -6.21 -22.68 -35.16
C TYR A 289 -6.79 -23.01 -36.53
N PHE A 290 -6.70 -24.27 -36.93
CA PHE A 290 -7.33 -24.81 -38.13
C PHE A 290 -8.69 -25.42 -37.81
N LYS A 291 -9.54 -25.57 -38.83
CA LYS A 291 -10.78 -26.33 -38.68
C LYS A 291 -10.44 -27.77 -38.29
N GLY A 292 -11.06 -28.26 -37.23
CA GLY A 292 -10.80 -29.59 -36.67
C GLY A 292 -9.76 -29.60 -35.55
N ASP A 293 -8.99 -28.52 -35.35
CA ASP A 293 -8.04 -28.45 -34.23
C ASP A 293 -8.78 -28.60 -32.90
N THR A 294 -8.24 -29.43 -32.02
CA THR A 294 -8.67 -29.49 -30.62
C THR A 294 -7.93 -28.42 -29.83
N VAL A 295 -8.67 -27.66 -29.02
CA VAL A 295 -8.16 -26.59 -28.15
C VAL A 295 -8.47 -26.96 -26.71
N ALA A 296 -7.47 -26.88 -25.81
CA ALA A 296 -7.71 -26.99 -24.38
C ALA A 296 -8.38 -25.71 -23.87
N LEU A 297 -9.56 -25.80 -23.26
CA LEU A 297 -10.26 -24.64 -22.71
C LEU A 297 -9.88 -24.49 -21.23
N LEU A 298 -9.13 -23.45 -20.90
CA LEU A 298 -8.64 -23.22 -19.54
C LEU A 298 -9.78 -22.85 -18.60
N SER A 299 -10.76 -22.08 -19.07
CA SER A 299 -11.95 -21.71 -18.30
C SER A 299 -13.22 -21.78 -19.14
N ARG A 300 -14.32 -22.16 -18.49
CA ARG A 300 -15.68 -22.04 -19.07
C ARG A 300 -16.19 -20.61 -19.06
N LYS A 301 -15.66 -19.76 -18.17
CA LYS A 301 -16.04 -18.34 -18.14
C LYS A 301 -15.49 -17.66 -19.39
N THR A 302 -16.37 -16.97 -20.10
CA THR A 302 -15.99 -16.24 -21.31
C THR A 302 -15.55 -14.82 -20.97
N VAL A 303 -14.53 -14.36 -21.67
CA VAL A 303 -14.14 -12.96 -21.73
C VAL A 303 -14.98 -12.25 -22.79
N ARG A 304 -15.36 -11.00 -22.52
CA ARG A 304 -16.15 -10.17 -23.45
C ARG A 304 -15.26 -9.12 -24.10
N SER A 305 -15.46 -8.87 -25.40
CA SER A 305 -14.86 -7.73 -26.10
C SER A 305 -15.81 -7.20 -27.17
N LEU A 306 -15.65 -5.95 -27.60
CA LEU A 306 -16.51 -5.37 -28.62
C LEU A 306 -16.01 -5.73 -30.03
N GLY A 307 -16.88 -6.37 -30.82
CA GLY A 307 -16.69 -6.52 -32.26
C GLY A 307 -17.00 -5.23 -33.03
N GLN A 308 -17.19 -5.34 -34.35
CA GLN A 308 -17.57 -4.18 -35.18
C GLN A 308 -18.94 -3.58 -34.79
N SER A 309 -19.88 -4.39 -34.29
CA SER A 309 -21.24 -3.92 -33.96
C SER A 309 -21.89 -4.62 -32.75
N LYS A 310 -21.30 -5.69 -32.22
CA LYS A 310 -21.85 -6.47 -31.08
C LYS A 310 -20.73 -6.91 -30.15
N VAL A 311 -21.06 -7.07 -28.86
CA VAL A 311 -20.18 -7.73 -27.89
C VAL A 311 -19.99 -9.19 -28.32
N LYS A 312 -18.74 -9.63 -28.36
CA LYS A 312 -18.31 -10.99 -28.66
C LYS A 312 -17.84 -11.65 -27.38
N GLU A 313 -18.05 -12.96 -27.32
CA GLU A 313 -17.61 -13.81 -26.22
C GLU A 313 -16.48 -14.71 -26.67
N TRP A 314 -15.49 -14.87 -25.79
CA TRP A 314 -14.26 -15.58 -26.07
C TRP A 314 -13.93 -16.52 -24.94
N TYR A 315 -13.61 -17.76 -25.27
CA TYR A 315 -12.97 -18.68 -24.33
C TYR A 315 -11.47 -18.37 -24.25
N ILE A 316 -10.88 -18.61 -23.08
CA ILE A 316 -9.42 -18.65 -22.95
C ILE A 316 -8.99 -20.09 -23.22
N GLY A 317 -8.26 -20.26 -24.33
CA GLY A 317 -7.78 -21.55 -24.78
C GLY A 317 -6.26 -21.67 -24.72
N PHE A 318 -5.79 -22.91 -24.80
CA PHE A 318 -4.41 -23.27 -25.06
C PHE A 318 -4.31 -24.17 -26.28
N LEU A 319 -3.39 -23.84 -27.19
CA LEU A 319 -3.06 -24.65 -28.36
C LEU A 319 -1.60 -24.41 -28.75
N ARG A 320 -0.84 -25.49 -28.99
CA ARG A 320 0.54 -25.47 -29.52
C ARG A 320 1.48 -24.53 -28.73
N GLY A 321 1.45 -24.62 -27.40
CA GLY A 321 2.32 -23.84 -26.52
C GLY A 321 1.89 -22.39 -26.29
N ARG A 322 0.71 -21.98 -26.76
CA ARG A 322 0.20 -20.61 -26.66
C ARG A 322 -1.12 -20.58 -25.90
N VAL A 323 -1.27 -19.59 -25.01
CA VAL A 323 -2.55 -19.21 -24.40
C VAL A 323 -3.11 -17.99 -25.12
N GLY A 324 -4.41 -17.99 -25.37
CA GLY A 324 -5.09 -16.83 -25.97
C GLY A 324 -6.59 -17.02 -26.11
N LEU A 325 -7.24 -16.05 -26.73
CA LEU A 325 -8.68 -16.02 -26.90
C LEU A 325 -9.12 -16.78 -28.15
N VAL A 326 -10.22 -17.53 -28.00
CA VAL A 326 -10.92 -18.23 -29.07
C VAL A 326 -12.39 -17.83 -29.06
N HIS A 327 -12.93 -17.46 -30.22
CA HIS A 327 -14.31 -16.99 -30.32
C HIS A 327 -15.28 -18.13 -29.99
N SER A 328 -16.25 -17.89 -29.10
CA SER A 328 -17.15 -18.95 -28.60
C SER A 328 -17.91 -19.65 -29.72
N LYS A 329 -18.38 -18.90 -30.73
CA LYS A 329 -19.09 -19.46 -31.91
C LYS A 329 -18.22 -20.29 -32.87
N ASN A 330 -16.90 -20.21 -32.75
CA ASN A 330 -15.99 -20.97 -33.61
C ASN A 330 -15.60 -22.31 -32.98
N ILE A 331 -16.09 -22.63 -31.78
CA ILE A 331 -15.71 -23.82 -31.02
C ILE A 331 -16.95 -24.62 -30.67
N LYS A 332 -16.90 -25.92 -30.93
CA LYS A 332 -17.80 -26.89 -30.32
C LYS A 332 -17.14 -27.45 -29.07
N VAL A 333 -17.71 -27.17 -27.90
CA VAL A 333 -17.20 -27.70 -26.62
C VAL A 333 -17.41 -29.21 -26.57
N ILE A 334 -16.38 -29.93 -26.15
CA ILE A 334 -16.33 -31.40 -26.03
C ILE A 334 -15.71 -31.78 -24.67
N THR A 335 -15.99 -33.00 -24.21
CA THR A 335 -15.36 -33.56 -23.00
C THR A 335 -14.01 -34.18 -23.31
N ARG A 336 -13.21 -34.43 -22.28
CA ARG A 336 -11.89 -35.07 -22.42
C ARG A 336 -11.94 -36.41 -23.15
N ASP A 337 -12.97 -37.22 -22.93
CA ASP A 337 -13.12 -38.55 -23.54
C ASP A 337 -13.38 -38.49 -25.05
N GLN A 338 -13.80 -37.32 -25.56
CA GLN A 338 -14.06 -37.07 -26.97
C GLN A 338 -12.83 -36.52 -27.71
N VAL A 339 -11.70 -36.33 -27.02
CA VAL A 339 -10.47 -35.81 -27.62
C VAL A 339 -9.72 -36.94 -28.33
N ILE A 340 -9.51 -36.77 -29.63
CA ILE A 340 -8.83 -37.75 -30.48
C ILE A 340 -7.31 -37.61 -30.37
N ASP A 341 -6.80 -36.38 -30.25
CA ASP A 341 -5.36 -36.10 -30.18
C ASP A 341 -5.04 -35.05 -29.11
N PHE A 342 -4.10 -35.39 -28.22
CA PHE A 342 -3.62 -34.52 -27.15
C PHE A 342 -2.31 -33.78 -27.48
N SER A 343 -1.66 -34.08 -28.62
CA SER A 343 -0.31 -33.60 -28.97
C SER A 343 -0.15 -32.08 -28.89
N GLY A 344 -1.19 -31.31 -29.25
CA GLY A 344 -1.19 -29.84 -29.23
C GLY A 344 -1.84 -29.18 -28.02
N VAL A 345 -2.43 -29.95 -27.10
CA VAL A 345 -3.28 -29.45 -25.99
C VAL A 345 -2.80 -29.85 -24.60
N LYS A 346 -1.62 -30.47 -24.50
CA LYS A 346 -0.94 -30.69 -23.21
C LYS A 346 -0.47 -29.35 -22.64
N VAL A 347 -1.11 -28.94 -21.55
CA VAL A 347 -0.78 -27.71 -20.82
C VAL A 347 0.09 -28.07 -19.62
N THR A 348 1.22 -27.40 -19.46
CA THR A 348 2.03 -27.45 -18.23
C THR A 348 1.92 -26.14 -17.46
N THR A 349 2.18 -26.17 -16.15
CA THR A 349 2.17 -24.97 -15.30
C THR A 349 3.23 -23.98 -15.75
N GLN A 350 4.41 -24.43 -16.19
CA GLN A 350 5.44 -23.56 -16.75
C GLN A 350 4.97 -22.89 -18.06
N ALA A 351 4.38 -23.65 -18.99
CA ALA A 351 3.86 -23.08 -20.24
C ALA A 351 2.71 -22.08 -19.99
N LEU A 352 1.87 -22.33 -18.98
CA LEU A 352 0.81 -21.42 -18.56
C LEU A 352 1.41 -20.13 -17.99
N LEU A 353 2.36 -20.23 -17.05
CA LEU A 353 3.08 -19.12 -16.42
C LEU A 353 3.74 -18.21 -17.47
N ASP A 354 4.48 -18.81 -18.41
CA ASP A 354 5.19 -18.07 -19.46
C ASP A 354 4.25 -17.28 -20.36
N ASN A 355 3.06 -17.83 -20.66
CA ASN A 355 2.09 -17.16 -21.52
C ASN A 355 1.31 -16.06 -20.78
N ILE A 356 0.92 -16.29 -19.53
CA ILE A 356 0.08 -15.34 -18.79
C ILE A 356 0.86 -14.13 -18.27
N THR A 357 2.19 -14.20 -18.21
CA THR A 357 3.03 -13.09 -17.75
C THR A 357 3.50 -12.18 -18.89
N LEU A 358 3.34 -12.58 -20.16
CA LEU A 358 3.71 -11.77 -21.33
C LEU A 358 3.26 -10.30 -21.32
N PRO A 359 2.05 -9.94 -20.83
CA PRO A 359 1.59 -8.54 -20.85
C PRO A 359 2.53 -7.60 -20.09
N PHE A 360 3.13 -8.06 -18.99
CA PHE A 360 4.00 -7.28 -18.12
C PHE A 360 5.34 -6.90 -18.78
N LYS A 361 5.63 -7.39 -20.00
CA LYS A 361 6.77 -6.89 -20.79
C LYS A 361 6.55 -5.49 -21.35
N LYS A 362 5.28 -5.07 -21.49
CA LYS A 362 4.90 -3.81 -22.16
C LYS A 362 4.05 -2.89 -21.29
N LEU A 363 3.48 -3.38 -20.20
CA LEU A 363 2.71 -2.55 -19.29
C LEU A 363 3.61 -1.52 -18.58
N THR A 364 3.03 -0.36 -18.30
CA THR A 364 3.68 0.74 -17.59
C THR A 364 3.45 0.59 -16.09
N TYR A 365 4.51 0.79 -15.32
CA TYR A 365 4.50 0.65 -13.86
C TYR A 365 5.19 1.83 -13.18
N MET A 366 4.85 2.06 -11.90
CA MET A 366 5.59 2.95 -11.01
C MET A 366 6.43 2.13 -10.04
N TYR A 367 7.75 2.27 -10.12
CA TYR A 367 8.67 1.50 -9.27
C TYR A 367 8.43 1.75 -7.77
N SER A 368 8.19 3.00 -7.37
CA SER A 368 7.94 3.35 -5.97
C SER A 368 6.72 2.63 -5.40
N GLY A 369 5.60 2.60 -6.15
CA GLY A 369 4.40 1.89 -5.73
C GLY A 369 4.60 0.37 -5.63
N ILE A 370 5.33 -0.21 -6.59
CA ILE A 370 5.71 -1.63 -6.54
C ILE A 370 6.60 -1.91 -5.32
N GLN A 371 7.61 -1.09 -5.07
CA GLN A 371 8.53 -1.25 -3.95
C GLN A 371 7.78 -1.24 -2.62
N THR A 372 6.91 -0.26 -2.39
CA THR A 372 6.09 -0.17 -1.17
C THR A 372 5.28 -1.45 -0.98
N LEU A 373 4.49 -1.85 -1.99
CA LEU A 373 3.63 -3.03 -1.91
C LEU A 373 4.41 -4.31 -1.62
N ILE A 374 5.52 -4.53 -2.32
CA ILE A 374 6.36 -5.72 -2.13
C ILE A 374 6.95 -5.75 -0.72
N THR A 375 7.53 -4.63 -0.26
CA THR A 375 8.17 -4.59 1.06
C THR A 375 7.17 -4.70 2.21
N GLU A 376 5.89 -4.37 1.99
CA GLU A 376 4.84 -4.49 3.01
C GLU A 376 4.24 -5.91 3.07
N HIS A 377 4.24 -6.66 1.98
CA HIS A 377 3.55 -7.96 1.88
C HIS A 377 4.48 -9.17 1.85
N ILE A 378 5.75 -9.00 1.47
CA ILE A 378 6.73 -10.10 1.47
C ILE A 378 7.44 -10.15 2.82
N SER A 379 7.30 -11.28 3.50
CA SER A 379 7.88 -11.53 4.83
C SER A 379 9.29 -12.14 4.82
N SER A 380 9.70 -12.78 3.71
CA SER A 380 11.01 -13.43 3.59
C SER A 380 11.77 -12.96 2.36
N TRP A 381 12.91 -12.30 2.58
CA TRP A 381 13.79 -11.93 1.47
C TRP A 381 14.39 -13.16 0.76
N ARG A 382 14.64 -14.26 1.48
CA ARG A 382 15.24 -15.48 0.93
C ARG A 382 14.34 -16.11 -0.11
N ALA A 383 13.10 -16.42 0.27
CA ALA A 383 12.11 -17.00 -0.65
C ALA A 383 11.88 -16.10 -1.86
N PHE A 384 11.86 -14.78 -1.66
CA PHE A 384 11.74 -13.82 -2.75
C PHE A 384 12.95 -13.83 -3.68
N SER A 385 14.17 -13.90 -3.14
CA SER A 385 15.39 -13.98 -3.92
C SER A 385 15.48 -15.29 -4.72
N GLU A 386 15.11 -16.42 -4.10
CA GLU A 386 15.10 -17.75 -4.72
C GLU A 386 14.09 -17.80 -5.87
N ALA A 387 12.87 -17.30 -5.66
CA ALA A 387 11.84 -17.27 -6.70
C ALA A 387 12.20 -16.41 -7.92
N LEU A 388 13.02 -15.38 -7.72
CA LEU A 388 13.58 -14.54 -8.77
C LEU A 388 14.83 -15.13 -9.45
N GLY A 389 15.30 -16.29 -9.00
CA GLY A 389 16.46 -17.00 -9.56
C GLY A 389 17.80 -16.54 -8.98
N TYR A 390 17.80 -15.91 -7.80
CA TYR A 390 19.01 -15.49 -7.07
C TYR A 390 19.45 -16.49 -5.99
N SER A 391 19.04 -17.75 -6.07
CA SER A 391 19.32 -18.81 -5.08
C SER A 391 20.81 -19.04 -4.78
N ASN A 392 21.69 -18.69 -5.74
CA ASN A 392 23.13 -18.92 -5.63
C ASN A 392 23.90 -17.69 -5.14
N LEU A 393 23.22 -16.56 -4.92
CA LEU A 393 23.87 -15.33 -4.43
C LEU A 393 23.77 -15.26 -2.92
N LEU A 394 24.89 -14.90 -2.29
CA LEU A 394 24.90 -14.61 -0.85
C LEU A 394 24.21 -13.27 -0.59
N LEU A 395 23.63 -13.11 0.61
CA LEU A 395 23.02 -11.83 1.02
C LEU A 395 23.98 -10.67 0.79
N GLU A 396 25.28 -10.85 1.09
CA GLU A 396 26.35 -9.86 0.89
C GLU A 396 26.55 -9.42 -0.58
N GLU A 397 26.21 -10.27 -1.55
CA GLU A 397 26.31 -9.97 -2.98
C GLU A 397 25.07 -9.21 -3.50
N ILE A 398 23.93 -9.37 -2.79
CA ILE A 398 22.66 -8.70 -3.09
C ILE A 398 22.55 -7.36 -2.33
N THR A 399 22.99 -7.31 -1.07
CA THR A 399 22.92 -6.12 -0.21
C THR A 399 24.21 -5.32 -0.28
N TRP A 400 24.17 -4.23 -1.05
CA TRP A 400 25.28 -3.26 -1.14
C TRP A 400 25.29 -2.28 0.05
N LYS A 401 24.28 -2.37 0.93
CA LYS A 401 24.05 -1.57 2.14
C LYS A 401 23.82 -2.51 3.33
N HIS A 402 24.12 -2.09 4.56
CA HIS A 402 23.66 -2.79 5.77
C HIS A 402 22.12 -2.77 5.78
N ALA A 403 21.50 -3.91 5.50
CA ALA A 403 20.05 -4.10 5.55
C ALA A 403 19.74 -5.00 6.74
N GLU A 404 19.25 -4.40 7.82
CA GLU A 404 19.01 -5.12 9.08
C GLU A 404 17.62 -5.73 9.11
N THR A 405 16.63 -5.03 8.56
CA THR A 405 15.23 -5.46 8.57
C THR A 405 14.86 -6.27 7.32
N GLU A 406 13.97 -7.25 7.47
CA GLU A 406 13.41 -8.03 6.35
C GLU A 406 12.89 -7.16 5.18
N PRO A 407 12.05 -6.13 5.39
CA PRO A 407 11.60 -5.27 4.30
C PRO A 407 12.75 -4.53 3.59
N GLU A 408 13.84 -4.19 4.29
CA GLU A 408 15.01 -3.59 3.66
C GLU A 408 15.78 -4.60 2.82
N LYS A 409 15.91 -5.85 3.28
CA LYS A 409 16.51 -6.93 2.50
C LYS A 409 15.67 -7.24 1.25
N VAL A 410 14.35 -7.30 1.38
CA VAL A 410 13.41 -7.42 0.24
C VAL A 410 13.57 -6.26 -0.74
N ALA A 411 13.69 -5.03 -0.24
CA ALA A 411 13.94 -3.85 -1.09
C ALA A 411 15.28 -3.96 -1.84
N CYS A 412 16.34 -4.47 -1.20
CA CYS A 412 17.63 -4.72 -1.85
C CYS A 412 17.52 -5.76 -2.98
N VAL A 413 16.80 -6.87 -2.76
CA VAL A 413 16.53 -7.87 -3.82
C VAL A 413 15.79 -7.22 -4.99
N LEU A 414 14.81 -6.36 -4.71
CA LEU A 414 14.05 -5.65 -5.75
C LEU A 414 14.89 -4.60 -6.51
N GLU A 415 15.76 -3.86 -5.82
CA GLU A 415 16.74 -2.95 -6.42
C GLU A 415 17.68 -3.73 -7.35
N LYS A 416 18.19 -4.87 -6.90
CA LYS A 416 19.05 -5.76 -7.68
C LYS A 416 18.35 -6.28 -8.95
N LEU A 417 17.10 -6.76 -8.83
CA LEU A 417 16.29 -7.16 -9.98
C LEU A 417 16.12 -6.03 -10.99
N LYS A 418 15.88 -4.81 -10.51
CA LYS A 418 15.76 -3.63 -11.37
C LYS A 418 17.07 -3.34 -12.09
N GLU A 419 18.20 -3.37 -11.40
CA GLU A 419 19.53 -3.15 -11.99
C GLU A 419 19.84 -4.17 -13.09
N ASP A 420 19.66 -5.47 -12.80
CA ASP A 420 19.92 -6.54 -13.75
C ASP A 420 18.99 -6.46 -14.99
N CYS A 421 17.74 -6.03 -14.80
CA CYS A 421 16.85 -5.78 -15.93
C CYS A 421 17.23 -4.52 -16.73
N HIS A 422 17.90 -3.54 -16.12
CA HIS A 422 18.40 -2.35 -16.81
C HIS A 422 19.71 -2.62 -17.57
N THR A 423 20.52 -3.57 -17.12
CA THR A 423 21.72 -4.02 -17.86
C THR A 423 21.32 -4.94 -19.02
N GLU A 424 20.37 -5.85 -18.81
CA GLU A 424 19.90 -6.81 -19.82
C GLU A 424 18.57 -6.42 -20.50
N LYS A 425 18.36 -5.14 -20.84
CA LYS A 425 17.05 -4.61 -21.35
C LYS A 425 16.43 -5.34 -22.54
N ARG A 426 17.25 -6.03 -23.35
CA ARG A 426 16.80 -6.79 -24.52
C ARG A 426 16.24 -8.17 -24.15
N ARG A 427 16.67 -8.74 -23.02
CA ARG A 427 16.33 -10.10 -22.59
C ARG A 427 15.31 -10.11 -21.44
N ARG A 428 15.48 -9.22 -20.46
CA ARG A 428 14.66 -9.18 -19.25
C ARG A 428 13.85 -7.88 -19.14
N LYS A 429 12.64 -7.97 -18.60
CA LYS A 429 11.80 -6.81 -18.28
C LYS A 429 11.43 -6.89 -16.80
N PHE A 430 11.75 -5.84 -16.05
CA PHE A 430 11.59 -5.81 -14.60
C PHE A 430 10.23 -6.33 -14.12
N GLN A 431 9.14 -5.77 -14.64
CA GLN A 431 7.80 -6.16 -14.20
C GLN A 431 7.44 -7.60 -14.59
N HIS A 432 7.89 -8.07 -15.75
CA HIS A 432 7.70 -9.44 -16.18
C HIS A 432 8.39 -10.44 -15.24
N GLU A 433 9.67 -10.23 -14.95
CA GLU A 433 10.45 -11.09 -14.05
C GLU A 433 9.87 -11.07 -12.63
N LEU A 434 9.45 -9.88 -12.16
CA LEU A 434 8.83 -9.73 -10.85
C LEU A 434 7.54 -10.56 -10.74
N ILE A 435 6.62 -10.44 -11.70
CA ILE A 435 5.34 -11.17 -11.65
C ILE A 435 5.57 -12.68 -11.75
N ILE A 436 6.56 -13.13 -12.52
CA ILE A 436 6.98 -14.55 -12.54
C ILE A 436 7.40 -15.01 -11.14
N GLY A 437 8.29 -14.26 -10.48
CA GLY A 437 8.76 -14.61 -9.13
C GLY A 437 7.61 -14.67 -8.12
N LEU A 438 6.73 -13.67 -8.12
CA LEU A 438 5.58 -13.63 -7.21
C LEU A 438 4.58 -14.76 -7.44
N LEU A 439 4.31 -15.12 -8.70
CA LEU A 439 3.45 -16.28 -9.01
C LEU A 439 4.09 -17.60 -8.59
N LYS A 440 5.42 -17.71 -8.64
CA LYS A 440 6.16 -18.89 -8.14
C LYS A 440 6.18 -19.00 -6.62
N MET A 441 5.99 -17.89 -5.89
CA MET A 441 5.83 -17.85 -4.44
C MET A 441 4.37 -17.99 -3.99
N ASP A 442 3.46 -18.24 -4.92
CA ASP A 442 2.02 -18.27 -4.69
C ASP A 442 1.42 -16.98 -4.10
N CYS A 443 2.03 -15.83 -4.38
CA CYS A 443 1.52 -14.52 -3.93
C CYS A 443 0.40 -14.00 -4.83
N GLN A 444 -0.69 -14.76 -5.00
CA GLN A 444 -1.78 -14.46 -5.95
C GLN A 444 -2.43 -13.10 -5.68
N ASP A 445 -2.74 -12.78 -4.43
CA ASP A 445 -3.40 -11.52 -4.07
C ASP A 445 -2.52 -10.31 -4.38
N LEU A 446 -1.22 -10.40 -4.07
CA LEU A 446 -0.25 -9.36 -4.40
C LEU A 446 -0.12 -9.19 -5.93
N VAL A 447 -0.09 -10.29 -6.68
CA VAL A 447 -0.06 -10.24 -8.15
C VAL A 447 -1.34 -9.62 -8.71
N ALA A 448 -2.50 -9.94 -8.14
CA ALA A 448 -3.78 -9.34 -8.55
C ALA A 448 -3.78 -7.83 -8.31
N HIS A 449 -3.34 -7.39 -7.13
CA HIS A 449 -3.24 -5.97 -6.77
C HIS A 449 -2.23 -5.21 -7.66
N LEU A 450 -1.05 -5.80 -7.90
CA LEU A 450 -0.06 -5.23 -8.82
C LEU A 450 -0.59 -5.15 -10.25
N THR A 451 -1.32 -6.18 -10.71
CA THR A 451 -1.93 -6.20 -12.05
C THR A 451 -2.96 -5.09 -12.18
N GLN A 452 -3.84 -4.91 -11.20
CA GLN A 452 -4.81 -3.82 -11.15
C GLN A 452 -4.13 -2.44 -11.24
N ASN A 453 -3.16 -2.16 -10.36
CA ASN A 453 -2.46 -0.88 -10.33
C ASN A 453 -1.75 -0.57 -11.66
N THR A 454 -1.16 -1.61 -12.25
CA THR A 454 -0.45 -1.51 -13.53
C THR A 454 -1.40 -1.27 -14.69
N VAL A 455 -2.53 -1.99 -14.74
CA VAL A 455 -3.55 -1.82 -15.79
C VAL A 455 -4.12 -0.40 -15.74
N ILE A 456 -4.45 0.10 -14.55
CA ILE A 456 -4.94 1.48 -14.35
C ILE A 456 -3.93 2.50 -14.85
N LEU A 457 -2.66 2.39 -14.42
CA LEU A 457 -1.61 3.32 -14.84
C LEU A 457 -1.35 3.25 -16.34
N SER A 458 -1.21 2.04 -16.88
CA SER A 458 -0.96 1.87 -18.31
C SER A 458 -2.12 2.42 -19.15
N ALA A 459 -3.36 2.22 -18.71
CA ALA A 459 -4.52 2.77 -19.40
C ALA A 459 -4.53 4.30 -19.35
N ALA A 460 -4.19 4.90 -18.20
CA ALA A 460 -4.07 6.35 -18.07
C ALA A 460 -3.01 6.94 -19.03
N VAL A 461 -1.86 6.27 -19.14
CA VAL A 461 -0.76 6.67 -20.04
C VAL A 461 -1.17 6.56 -21.51
N GLU A 462 -1.79 5.45 -21.90
CA GLU A 462 -2.22 5.19 -23.28
C GLU A 462 -3.40 6.07 -23.71
N LEU A 463 -4.26 6.48 -22.77
CA LEU A 463 -5.37 7.39 -23.05
C LEU A 463 -4.87 8.81 -23.33
N GLY A 464 -3.90 9.32 -22.57
CA GLY A 464 -3.50 10.73 -22.63
C GLY A 464 -4.75 11.64 -22.59
N TYR A 465 -4.84 12.64 -23.46
CA TYR A 465 -5.98 13.57 -23.53
C TYR A 465 -7.36 12.91 -23.78
N ARG A 466 -7.39 11.68 -24.28
CA ARG A 466 -8.63 10.96 -24.59
C ARG A 466 -9.32 10.39 -23.35
N TRP A 467 -8.70 10.52 -22.18
CA TRP A 467 -9.33 10.14 -20.92
C TRP A 467 -10.65 10.88 -20.68
N ARG A 468 -10.80 12.12 -21.19
CA ARG A 468 -12.05 12.90 -21.11
C ARG A 468 -13.23 12.17 -21.77
N GLU A 469 -13.01 11.62 -22.97
CA GLU A 469 -14.02 10.81 -23.68
C GLU A 469 -14.42 9.59 -22.86
N LEU A 470 -13.43 8.93 -22.24
CA LEU A 470 -13.69 7.79 -21.38
C LEU A 470 -14.47 8.20 -20.12
N ALA A 471 -14.10 9.31 -19.49
CA ALA A 471 -14.73 9.82 -18.28
C ALA A 471 -16.21 10.19 -18.49
N GLU A 472 -16.54 10.83 -19.62
CA GLU A 472 -17.92 11.13 -20.01
C GLU A 472 -18.76 9.85 -20.19
N ARG A 473 -18.16 8.77 -20.70
CA ARG A 473 -18.89 7.53 -21.01
C ARG A 473 -19.01 6.59 -19.81
N LEU A 474 -17.90 6.40 -19.11
CA LEU A 474 -17.73 5.43 -18.03
C LEU A 474 -18.18 6.02 -16.69
N GLY A 475 -17.77 7.26 -16.42
CA GLY A 475 -18.09 7.99 -15.19
C GLY A 475 -19.31 8.89 -15.29
N LYS A 476 -19.83 9.14 -16.50
CA LYS A 476 -20.88 10.16 -16.76
C LYS A 476 -20.51 11.54 -16.21
N LEU A 477 -19.21 11.85 -16.22
CA LEU A 477 -18.72 13.11 -15.66
C LEU A 477 -19.10 14.30 -16.55
N SER A 478 -19.51 15.40 -15.91
CA SER A 478 -19.70 16.67 -16.59
C SER A 478 -18.37 17.34 -16.91
N SER A 479 -18.37 18.30 -17.84
CA SER A 479 -17.17 19.08 -18.16
C SER A 479 -16.56 19.79 -16.94
N ALA A 480 -17.41 20.22 -15.99
CA ALA A 480 -16.96 20.82 -14.73
C ALA A 480 -16.24 19.79 -13.82
N GLN A 481 -16.73 18.55 -13.75
CA GLN A 481 -16.07 17.49 -12.99
C GLN A 481 -14.74 17.08 -13.62
N ILE A 482 -14.68 17.02 -14.96
CA ILE A 482 -13.44 16.77 -15.70
C ILE A 482 -12.40 17.87 -15.41
N ALA A 483 -12.81 19.14 -15.44
CA ALA A 483 -11.93 20.25 -15.07
C ALA A 483 -11.43 20.15 -13.61
N GLY A 484 -12.26 19.61 -12.70
CA GLY A 484 -11.88 19.35 -11.31
C GLY A 484 -10.74 18.33 -11.17
N TYR A 485 -10.69 17.30 -12.01
CA TYR A 485 -9.55 16.37 -12.06
C TYR A 485 -8.31 16.99 -12.70
N GLU A 486 -8.45 17.96 -13.60
CA GLU A 486 -7.33 18.62 -14.26
C GLU A 486 -6.69 19.72 -13.41
N ALA A 487 -7.47 20.43 -12.60
CA ALA A 487 -7.02 21.57 -11.80
C ALA A 487 -5.75 21.32 -10.97
N PRO A 488 -5.57 20.17 -10.28
CA PRO A 488 -4.34 19.89 -9.52
C PRO A 488 -3.08 19.71 -10.39
N HIS A 489 -3.26 19.43 -11.68
CA HIS A 489 -2.18 19.11 -12.63
C HIS A 489 -1.91 20.23 -13.64
N GLN A 490 -2.61 21.36 -13.52
CA GLN A 490 -2.42 22.52 -14.39
C GLN A 490 -1.03 23.14 -14.17
N SER A 491 -0.40 23.53 -15.28
CA SER A 491 0.81 24.33 -15.24
C SER A 491 0.50 25.77 -14.81
N LYS A 492 1.53 26.62 -14.65
CA LYS A 492 1.38 28.05 -14.31
C LYS A 492 0.47 28.82 -15.30
N ASN A 493 0.25 28.27 -16.50
CA ASN A 493 -0.56 28.86 -17.55
C ASN A 493 -2.05 28.41 -17.48
N GLY A 494 -2.44 27.61 -16.47
CA GLY A 494 -3.82 27.12 -16.34
C GLY A 494 -4.17 25.91 -17.21
N GLU A 495 -3.20 25.38 -17.97
CA GLU A 495 -3.40 24.20 -18.83
C GLU A 495 -2.55 23.02 -18.37
N VAL A 496 -3.09 21.80 -18.51
CA VAL A 496 -2.36 20.55 -18.30
C VAL A 496 -1.56 20.23 -19.56
N SER A 497 -0.24 20.04 -19.41
CA SER A 497 0.60 19.71 -20.57
C SER A 497 0.20 18.35 -21.17
N PRO A 498 0.28 18.17 -22.51
CA PRO A 498 -0.07 16.90 -23.14
C PRO A 498 0.69 15.70 -22.56
N GLN A 499 1.95 15.93 -22.15
CA GLN A 499 2.82 14.91 -21.52
C GLN A 499 2.42 14.57 -20.08
N SER A 500 1.66 15.43 -19.40
CA SER A 500 1.16 15.19 -18.03
C SER A 500 -0.30 14.74 -17.99
N MET A 501 -0.94 14.60 -19.15
CA MET A 501 -2.37 14.32 -19.25
C MET A 501 -2.76 12.92 -18.73
N TRP A 502 -1.78 12.04 -18.55
CA TRP A 502 -1.97 10.75 -17.90
C TRP A 502 -2.25 10.87 -16.40
N LYS A 503 -1.85 11.97 -15.73
CA LYS A 503 -2.08 12.17 -14.29
C LYS A 503 -3.56 12.35 -13.93
N PRO A 504 -4.31 13.29 -14.54
CA PRO A 504 -5.75 13.38 -14.29
C PRO A 504 -6.49 12.12 -14.76
N ALA A 505 -6.02 11.47 -15.84
CA ALA A 505 -6.55 10.19 -16.29
C ALA A 505 -6.36 9.08 -15.22
N TYR A 506 -5.19 9.04 -14.58
CA TYR A 506 -4.88 8.09 -13.52
C TYR A 506 -5.75 8.35 -12.29
N ASP A 507 -5.89 9.60 -11.84
CA ASP A 507 -6.72 9.94 -10.69
C ASP A 507 -8.19 9.57 -10.91
N PHE A 508 -8.71 9.81 -12.13
CA PHE A 508 -10.05 9.39 -12.52
C PHE A 508 -10.18 7.86 -12.51
N LEU A 509 -9.30 7.14 -13.19
CA LEU A 509 -9.37 5.68 -13.29
C LEU A 509 -9.15 5.01 -11.94
N TYR A 510 -8.27 5.55 -11.09
CA TYR A 510 -8.05 5.08 -9.73
C TYR A 510 -9.32 5.23 -8.91
N THR A 511 -9.90 6.44 -8.87
CA THR A 511 -11.15 6.71 -8.16
C THR A 511 -12.30 5.85 -8.68
N TRP A 512 -12.41 5.68 -10.00
CA TRP A 512 -13.39 4.80 -10.61
C TRP A 512 -13.18 3.34 -10.20
N SER A 513 -11.94 2.87 -10.09
CA SER A 513 -11.63 1.47 -9.75
C SER A 513 -11.99 1.11 -8.31
N LEU A 514 -12.00 2.08 -7.38
CA LEU A 514 -12.36 1.86 -5.97
C LEU A 514 -13.77 1.29 -5.80
N ARG A 515 -14.67 1.49 -6.76
CA ARG A 515 -16.04 0.93 -6.70
C ARG A 515 -16.08 -0.59 -6.78
N TYR A 516 -15.01 -1.23 -7.25
CA TYR A 516 -14.94 -2.68 -7.43
C TYR A 516 -14.41 -3.40 -6.19
N GLY A 517 -13.81 -2.69 -5.22
CA GLY A 517 -13.14 -3.32 -4.07
C GLY A 517 -12.14 -4.37 -4.53
N GLU A 518 -12.29 -5.60 -4.04
CA GLU A 518 -11.48 -6.78 -4.41
C GLU A 518 -11.83 -7.37 -5.80
N GLY A 519 -12.82 -6.82 -6.50
CA GLY A 519 -13.30 -7.30 -7.81
C GLY A 519 -12.40 -6.97 -9.00
N TYR A 520 -11.11 -7.31 -8.95
CA TYR A 520 -10.13 -6.95 -9.99
C TYR A 520 -10.45 -7.53 -11.39
N LYS A 521 -11.01 -8.75 -11.47
CA LYS A 521 -11.39 -9.38 -12.76
C LYS A 521 -12.45 -8.56 -13.49
N ASP A 522 -13.49 -8.14 -12.75
CA ASP A 522 -14.60 -7.37 -13.30
C ASP A 522 -14.17 -5.94 -13.65
N MET A 523 -13.32 -5.32 -12.82
CA MET A 523 -12.73 -4.01 -13.10
C MET A 523 -11.96 -4.02 -14.42
N ILE A 524 -11.07 -4.99 -14.64
CA ILE A 524 -10.28 -5.09 -15.88
C ILE A 524 -11.19 -5.38 -17.07
N GLN A 525 -12.21 -6.24 -16.91
CA GLN A 525 -13.17 -6.57 -17.97
C GLN A 525 -14.02 -5.36 -18.37
N ASP A 526 -14.49 -4.56 -17.42
CA ASP A 526 -15.30 -3.37 -17.69
C ASP A 526 -14.46 -2.24 -18.30
N LEU A 527 -13.22 -2.06 -17.81
CA LEU A 527 -12.27 -1.12 -18.41
C LEU A 527 -11.95 -1.50 -19.86
N HIS A 528 -11.70 -2.79 -20.11
CA HIS A 528 -11.47 -3.32 -21.45
C HIS A 528 -12.63 -2.99 -22.40
N LEU A 529 -13.87 -3.27 -21.98
CA LEU A 529 -15.07 -2.98 -22.78
C LEU A 529 -15.28 -1.48 -22.99
N ALA A 530 -14.95 -0.65 -22.01
CA ALA A 530 -15.10 0.79 -22.13
C ALA A 530 -14.12 1.39 -23.13
N LEU A 531 -12.87 0.93 -23.11
CA LEU A 531 -11.83 1.34 -24.07
C LEU A 531 -12.15 0.84 -25.48
N ASP A 532 -12.72 -0.37 -25.60
CA ASP A 532 -13.22 -0.93 -26.86
C ASP A 532 -14.37 -0.09 -27.47
N LYS A 533 -15.20 0.53 -26.63
CA LYS A 533 -16.35 1.33 -27.07
C LYS A 533 -15.98 2.73 -27.55
N MET A 534 -14.78 3.24 -27.24
CA MET A 534 -14.33 4.58 -27.64
C MET A 534 -14.42 4.81 -29.15
N LYS A 535 -14.60 6.06 -29.59
CA LYS A 535 -14.72 6.44 -31.02
C LYS A 535 -13.55 5.88 -31.84
N THR A 536 -12.35 5.94 -31.29
CA THR A 536 -11.14 5.28 -31.82
C THR A 536 -10.59 4.30 -30.77
N PRO A 537 -10.92 3.00 -30.83
CA PRO A 537 -10.58 2.08 -29.75
C PRO A 537 -9.08 1.98 -29.50
N VAL A 538 -8.62 2.33 -28.29
CA VAL A 538 -7.20 2.27 -27.89
C VAL A 538 -6.72 0.81 -27.89
N THR A 539 -7.61 -0.12 -27.54
CA THR A 539 -7.40 -1.57 -27.50
C THR A 539 -7.05 -2.20 -28.84
N ARG A 540 -7.35 -1.55 -29.97
CA ARG A 540 -6.94 -2.04 -31.30
C ARG A 540 -5.42 -2.01 -31.48
N GLN A 541 -4.77 -1.02 -30.87
CA GLN A 541 -3.32 -0.81 -30.89
C GLN A 541 -2.66 -1.35 -29.61
N TRP A 542 -3.34 -1.18 -28.47
CA TRP A 542 -2.85 -1.59 -27.15
C TRP A 542 -3.63 -2.78 -26.59
N ARG A 543 -3.17 -4.00 -26.95
CA ARG A 543 -3.83 -5.26 -26.56
C ARG A 543 -3.36 -5.82 -25.22
N GLN A 544 -2.50 -5.11 -24.49
CA GLN A 544 -1.93 -5.63 -23.25
C GLN A 544 -2.99 -5.79 -22.15
N ILE A 545 -4.08 -5.00 -22.18
CA ILE A 545 -5.23 -5.23 -21.28
C ILE A 545 -5.88 -6.59 -21.57
N THR A 546 -6.05 -6.97 -22.83
CA THR A 546 -6.54 -8.31 -23.18
C THR A 546 -5.63 -9.39 -22.59
N GLY A 547 -4.32 -9.17 -22.66
CA GLY A 547 -3.34 -10.02 -22.00
C GLY A 547 -3.51 -10.09 -20.49
N ALA A 548 -3.61 -8.93 -19.81
CA ALA A 548 -3.84 -8.87 -18.36
C ALA A 548 -5.15 -9.55 -17.94
N LEU A 549 -6.19 -9.44 -18.79
CA LEU A 549 -7.46 -10.13 -18.58
C LEU A 549 -7.33 -11.65 -18.68
N ILE A 550 -6.49 -12.15 -19.60
CA ILE A 550 -6.12 -13.58 -19.64
C ILE A 550 -5.38 -13.96 -18.35
N THR A 551 -4.43 -13.14 -17.91
CA THR A 551 -3.67 -13.38 -16.67
C THR A 551 -4.58 -13.60 -15.48
N VAL A 552 -5.44 -12.63 -15.16
CA VAL A 552 -6.30 -12.68 -13.98
C VAL A 552 -7.32 -13.81 -14.02
N ASN A 553 -7.73 -14.25 -15.21
CA ASN A 553 -8.63 -15.40 -15.37
C ASN A 553 -7.92 -16.76 -15.27
N CYS A 554 -6.60 -16.80 -15.46
CA CYS A 554 -5.79 -18.03 -15.40
C CYS A 554 -5.02 -18.20 -14.09
N MET A 555 -4.87 -17.17 -13.26
CA MET A 555 -4.13 -17.22 -11.99
C MET A 555 -4.62 -18.34 -11.06
N GLU A 556 -5.93 -18.49 -10.92
CA GLU A 556 -6.55 -19.54 -10.09
C GLU A 556 -6.22 -20.95 -10.61
N ILE A 557 -6.19 -21.13 -11.93
CA ILE A 557 -5.84 -22.42 -12.57
C ILE A 557 -4.37 -22.73 -12.33
N LEU A 558 -3.51 -21.70 -12.45
CA LEU A 558 -2.08 -21.84 -12.18
C LEU A 558 -1.85 -22.20 -10.72
N HIS A 559 -2.48 -21.49 -9.78
CA HIS A 559 -2.40 -21.74 -8.35
C HIS A 559 -2.75 -23.21 -8.02
N VAL A 560 -3.95 -23.65 -8.39
CA VAL A 560 -4.45 -25.00 -8.10
C VAL A 560 -3.57 -26.10 -8.72
N SER A 561 -2.97 -25.83 -9.89
CA SER A 561 -2.16 -26.83 -10.60
C SER A 561 -0.70 -26.86 -10.15
N ALA A 562 -0.14 -25.72 -9.77
CA ALA A 562 1.27 -25.58 -9.39
C ALA A 562 1.52 -25.82 -7.90
N PHE A 563 0.52 -25.58 -7.05
CA PHE A 563 0.58 -25.73 -5.60
C PHE A 563 -0.55 -26.63 -5.10
N PRO A 564 -0.46 -27.95 -5.31
CA PRO A 564 -1.48 -28.86 -4.81
C PRO A 564 -1.46 -28.86 -3.28
N THR A 565 -2.65 -28.78 -2.69
CA THR A 565 -2.86 -29.05 -1.27
C THR A 565 -2.41 -30.49 -1.00
N GLN A 566 -1.45 -30.67 -0.08
CA GLN A 566 -1.07 -32.00 0.40
C GLN A 566 -2.24 -32.65 1.16
#